data_AF-A0A2N2XYX1-F1
#
_entry.id   AF-A0A2N2XYX1-F1
#
_cell.length_a   1.000
_cell.length_b   1.000
_cell.length_c   1.000
_cell.angle_alpha   90.00
_cell.angle_beta   90.00
_cell.angle_gamma   90.00
#
_symmetry.space_group_name_H-M   'P 1'
#
loop_
_entity.id
_entity.type
_entity.pdbx_description
1 polymer ?
#
loop_
_entity_poly.entity_id
_entity_poly.type
_entity_poly.pdbx_seq_one_letter_code
_entity_poly.pdbx_strand_id
1 'polypeptide(L)'
;MKDLIYYADLAKSILEDEKKYFHDKKIIKKIFELTSKNYDIHAIISRLTIIDSYYSTQMNKRYFGIEDIANKIWELYGNNEKKVETAFIEFAESPSNEIILSLFNDNYGIKKDGEEYGKAISLISKYAYFQTNFKFPIYDNLARKVLPKIFKLYFTNVKITMKSIENIKNYINAINIFKSNSRINDYNKIDNLLWLTGKIREGNLSLILKKDEYIDFVNTLKSKKIFEKEEINKDDKSSFVLKWSDLLKDEKIIEFCEFVRNIK
;
A
#
# COMPACT_ATOMS: atom_id res chain seq x y z
N MET A 1 4.82 24.15 -9.51
CA MET A 1 4.74 22.78 -8.98
C MET A 1 4.32 21.88 -10.12
N LYS A 2 5.01 20.76 -10.38
CA LYS A 2 4.64 19.84 -11.46
C LYS A 2 3.28 19.17 -11.15
N ASP A 3 2.62 18.70 -12.21
CA ASP A 3 1.32 18.04 -12.12
C ASP A 3 1.41 16.72 -11.35
N LEU A 4 0.31 16.31 -10.72
CA LEU A 4 0.28 15.11 -9.88
C LEU A 4 0.58 13.83 -10.67
N ILE A 5 0.18 13.77 -11.95
CA ILE A 5 0.49 12.65 -12.84
C ILE A 5 1.99 12.46 -13.04
N TYR A 6 2.75 13.56 -13.10
CA TYR A 6 4.20 13.51 -13.22
C TYR A 6 4.82 12.82 -12.00
N TYR A 7 4.40 13.20 -10.79
CA TYR A 7 4.91 12.56 -9.58
C TYR A 7 4.43 11.11 -9.42
N ALA A 8 3.26 10.76 -9.94
CA ALA A 8 2.81 9.36 -9.98
C ALA A 8 3.68 8.51 -10.91
N ASP A 9 4.07 9.04 -12.06
CA ASP A 9 5.00 8.38 -12.99
C ASP A 9 6.41 8.28 -12.39
N LEU A 10 6.87 9.33 -11.71
CA LEU A 10 8.15 9.32 -10.99
C LEU A 10 8.16 8.27 -9.87
N ALA A 11 7.09 8.21 -9.06
CA ALA A 11 6.95 7.20 -8.01
C ALA A 11 6.97 5.79 -8.57
N LYS A 12 6.25 5.55 -9.68
CA LYS A 12 6.28 4.27 -10.38
C LYS A 12 7.69 3.94 -10.87
N SER A 13 8.39 4.89 -11.49
CA SER A 13 9.76 4.67 -11.95
C SER A 13 10.72 4.36 -10.81
N ILE A 14 10.57 4.95 -9.62
CA ILE A 14 11.43 4.68 -8.46
C ILE A 14 11.15 3.30 -7.87
N LEU A 15 9.87 2.93 -7.74
CA LEU A 15 9.45 1.67 -7.13
C LEU A 15 9.61 0.46 -8.04
N GLU A 16 9.44 0.64 -9.35
CA GLU A 16 9.56 -0.43 -10.35
C GLU A 16 10.95 -0.50 -11.00
N ASP A 17 11.88 0.34 -10.55
CA ASP A 17 13.33 0.13 -10.75
C ASP A 17 13.79 -1.05 -9.88
N GLU A 18 14.70 -1.90 -10.37
CA GLU A 18 15.02 -3.26 -9.88
C GLU A 18 15.60 -3.31 -8.44
N LYS A 19 14.80 -2.84 -7.50
CA LYS A 19 15.04 -2.67 -6.07
C LYS A 19 14.11 -3.61 -5.31
N LYS A 20 14.21 -3.60 -3.98
CA LYS A 20 13.51 -4.56 -3.12
C LYS A 20 11.99 -4.59 -3.36
N TYR A 21 11.34 -3.43 -3.44
CA TYR A 21 9.89 -3.38 -3.70
C TYR A 21 9.48 -4.10 -4.99
N PHE A 22 10.22 -3.86 -6.08
CA PHE A 22 9.97 -4.50 -7.37
C PHE A 22 10.14 -6.01 -7.31
N HIS A 23 11.21 -6.50 -6.68
CA HIS A 23 11.44 -7.93 -6.51
C HIS A 23 10.34 -8.59 -5.67
N ASP A 24 9.97 -8.00 -4.54
CA ASP A 24 8.90 -8.48 -3.68
C ASP A 24 7.56 -8.57 -4.46
N LYS A 25 7.20 -7.52 -5.20
CA LYS A 25 6.01 -7.49 -6.06
C LYS A 25 6.03 -8.56 -7.16
N LYS A 26 7.19 -8.79 -7.80
CA LYS A 26 7.37 -9.86 -8.80
C LYS A 26 7.18 -11.25 -8.21
N ILE A 27 7.73 -11.52 -7.02
CA ILE A 27 7.60 -12.81 -6.35
C ILE A 27 6.14 -13.11 -6.05
N ILE A 28 5.41 -12.15 -5.47
CA ILE A 28 3.99 -12.33 -5.17
C ILE A 28 3.20 -12.58 -6.45
N LYS A 29 3.41 -11.77 -7.50
CA LYS A 29 2.75 -11.97 -8.79
C LYS A 29 3.02 -13.38 -9.34
N LYS A 30 4.25 -13.87 -9.22
CA LYS A 30 4.61 -15.20 -9.69
C LYS A 30 3.84 -16.31 -8.96
N ILE A 31 3.60 -16.15 -7.66
CA ILE A 31 2.76 -17.09 -6.91
C ILE A 31 1.33 -17.10 -7.44
N PHE A 32 0.74 -15.94 -7.74
CA PHE A 32 -0.58 -15.88 -8.35
C PHE A 32 -0.63 -16.65 -9.68
N GLU A 33 0.33 -16.42 -10.58
CA GLU A 33 0.43 -17.12 -11.87
C GLU A 33 0.58 -18.64 -11.72
N LEU A 34 1.40 -19.10 -10.77
CA LEU A 34 1.65 -20.52 -10.54
C LEU A 34 0.40 -21.22 -10.00
N THR A 35 -0.31 -20.59 -9.07
CA THR A 35 -1.47 -21.20 -8.43
C THR A 35 -2.77 -21.03 -9.23
N SER A 36 -2.81 -20.16 -10.25
CA SER A 36 -3.98 -20.02 -11.14
C SER A 36 -4.28 -21.27 -11.95
N LYS A 37 -3.28 -22.12 -12.23
CA LYS A 37 -3.48 -23.35 -13.01
C LYS A 37 -4.35 -24.37 -12.27
N ASN A 38 -4.23 -24.42 -10.95
CA ASN A 38 -4.96 -25.32 -10.05
C ASN A 38 -5.58 -24.47 -8.93
N TYR A 39 -6.49 -23.57 -9.29
CA TYR A 39 -7.10 -22.67 -8.31
C TYR A 39 -8.04 -23.44 -7.37
N ASP A 40 -7.59 -23.59 -6.12
CA ASP A 40 -8.32 -24.19 -5.01
C ASP A 40 -8.17 -23.33 -3.73
N ILE A 41 -8.68 -23.82 -2.61
CA ILE A 41 -8.52 -23.11 -1.33
C ILE A 41 -7.05 -22.96 -0.91
N HIS A 42 -6.19 -23.94 -1.19
CA HIS A 42 -4.76 -23.88 -0.86
C HIS A 42 -4.01 -22.85 -1.72
N ALA A 43 -4.45 -22.62 -2.95
CA ALA A 43 -3.99 -21.51 -3.78
C ALA A 43 -4.27 -20.16 -3.09
N ILE A 44 -5.47 -19.98 -2.54
CA ILE A 44 -5.85 -18.74 -1.81
C ILE A 44 -5.00 -18.58 -0.54
N ILE A 45 -4.87 -19.64 0.26
CA ILE A 45 -4.04 -19.64 1.48
C ILE A 45 -2.58 -19.27 1.15
N SER A 46 -2.02 -19.89 0.10
CA SER A 46 -0.63 -19.64 -0.33
C SER A 46 -0.42 -18.18 -0.74
N ARG A 47 -1.38 -17.62 -1.50
CA ARG A 47 -1.34 -16.21 -1.92
C ARG A 47 -1.41 -15.25 -0.73
N LEU A 48 -2.35 -15.48 0.19
CA LEU A 48 -2.51 -14.66 1.41
C LEU A 48 -1.25 -14.73 2.29
N THR A 49 -0.69 -15.91 2.48
CA THR A 49 0.52 -16.14 3.30
C THR A 49 1.73 -15.39 2.73
N ILE A 50 1.93 -15.48 1.41
CA ILE A 50 3.02 -14.78 0.74
C ILE A 50 2.82 -13.27 0.80
N ILE A 51 1.60 -12.76 0.60
CA ILE A 51 1.31 -11.33 0.78
C ILE A 51 1.61 -10.89 2.20
N ASP A 52 1.12 -11.60 3.23
CA ASP A 52 1.37 -11.24 4.64
C ASP A 52 2.87 -11.20 4.96
N SER A 53 3.63 -12.16 4.43
CA SER A 53 5.08 -12.24 4.62
C SER A 53 5.82 -11.04 4.02
N TYR A 54 5.53 -10.68 2.77
CA TYR A 54 6.24 -9.61 2.05
C TYR A 54 5.73 -8.20 2.40
N TYR A 55 4.44 -8.04 2.72
CA TYR A 55 3.85 -6.76 3.09
C TYR A 55 3.69 -6.55 4.61
N SER A 56 4.07 -7.54 5.44
CA SER A 56 4.03 -7.46 6.90
C SER A 56 2.66 -7.05 7.46
N THR A 57 1.59 -7.75 7.07
CA THR A 57 0.22 -7.42 7.51
C THR A 57 -0.13 -7.90 8.93
N GLN A 58 0.82 -8.55 9.62
CA GLN A 58 0.73 -9.03 11.01
C GLN A 58 -0.36 -10.08 11.24
N MET A 59 -0.62 -10.95 10.25
CA MET A 59 -1.55 -12.07 10.45
C MET A 59 -1.04 -13.11 11.44
N ASN A 60 0.27 -13.16 11.68
CA ASN A 60 0.88 -14.04 12.68
C ASN A 60 0.36 -13.84 14.12
N LYS A 61 -0.36 -12.75 14.41
CA LYS A 61 -1.03 -12.50 15.70
C LYS A 61 -2.46 -13.05 15.77
N ARG A 62 -3.00 -13.53 14.65
CA ARG A 62 -4.38 -13.97 14.47
C ARG A 62 -4.38 -15.47 14.17
N TYR A 63 -4.68 -16.28 15.17
CA TYR A 63 -4.78 -17.73 14.97
C TYR A 63 -5.92 -18.01 13.98
N PHE A 64 -5.67 -18.87 13.00
CA PHE A 64 -6.63 -19.26 11.93
C PHE A 64 -7.07 -18.12 10.98
N GLY A 65 -6.50 -16.92 11.10
CA GLY A 65 -6.98 -15.76 10.35
C GLY A 65 -6.77 -15.85 8.83
N ILE A 66 -5.74 -16.57 8.35
CA ILE A 66 -5.54 -16.76 6.91
C ILE A 66 -6.56 -17.77 6.37
N GLU A 67 -6.80 -18.85 7.11
CA GLU A 67 -7.76 -19.89 6.80
C GLU A 67 -9.19 -19.33 6.73
N ASP A 68 -9.58 -18.50 7.70
CA ASP A 68 -10.89 -17.85 7.71
C ASP A 68 -11.09 -16.96 6.48
N ILE A 69 -10.10 -16.14 6.12
CA ILE A 69 -10.16 -15.29 4.92
C ILE A 69 -10.23 -16.15 3.66
N ALA A 70 -9.42 -17.20 3.59
CA ALA A 70 -9.39 -18.09 2.43
C ALA A 70 -10.74 -18.80 2.23
N ASN A 71 -11.35 -19.30 3.31
CA ASN A 71 -12.69 -19.87 3.31
C ASN A 71 -13.72 -18.85 2.81
N LYS A 72 -13.69 -17.61 3.32
CA LYS A 72 -14.61 -16.56 2.87
C LYS A 72 -14.47 -16.21 1.40
N ILE A 73 -13.24 -16.14 0.86
CA ILE A 73 -13.03 -15.91 -0.58
C ILE A 73 -13.52 -17.12 -1.38
N TRP A 74 -13.25 -18.34 -0.91
CA TRP A 74 -13.68 -19.58 -1.56
C TRP A 74 -15.20 -19.71 -1.59
N GLU A 75 -15.91 -19.32 -0.52
CA GLU A 75 -17.37 -19.32 -0.43
C GLU A 75 -18.04 -18.44 -1.51
N LEU A 76 -17.36 -17.42 -2.02
CA LEU A 76 -17.92 -16.53 -3.05
C LEU A 76 -18.23 -17.26 -4.36
N TYR A 77 -17.23 -17.97 -4.90
CA TYR A 77 -17.30 -18.53 -6.26
C TYR A 77 -16.57 -19.86 -6.43
N GLY A 78 -16.13 -20.50 -5.32
CA GLY A 78 -15.40 -21.77 -5.33
C GLY A 78 -14.16 -21.69 -6.21
N ASN A 79 -14.04 -22.66 -7.12
CA ASN A 79 -12.91 -22.78 -8.04
C ASN A 79 -12.93 -21.77 -9.21
N ASN A 80 -13.90 -20.85 -9.28
CA ASN A 80 -13.99 -19.88 -10.36
C ASN A 80 -13.20 -18.61 -10.05
N GLU A 81 -11.87 -18.69 -10.20
CA GLU A 81 -10.94 -17.57 -9.98
C GLU A 81 -11.35 -16.29 -10.72
N LYS A 82 -11.79 -16.42 -11.98
CA LYS A 82 -12.16 -15.26 -12.81
C LYS A 82 -13.35 -14.51 -12.25
N LYS A 83 -14.33 -15.20 -11.66
CA LYS A 83 -15.46 -14.51 -10.99
C LYS A 83 -15.01 -13.74 -9.75
N VAL A 84 -14.04 -14.28 -8.99
CA VAL A 84 -13.42 -13.56 -7.86
C VAL A 84 -12.72 -12.29 -8.37
N GLU A 85 -11.93 -12.40 -9.45
CA GLU A 85 -11.30 -11.25 -10.10
C GLU A 85 -12.32 -10.19 -10.53
N THR A 86 -13.35 -10.59 -11.30
CA THR A 86 -14.40 -9.68 -11.79
C THR A 86 -15.11 -8.97 -10.63
N ALA A 87 -15.48 -9.70 -9.58
CA ALA A 87 -16.18 -9.10 -8.44
C ALA A 87 -15.33 -8.04 -7.72
N PHE A 88 -14.01 -8.25 -7.60
CA PHE A 88 -13.11 -7.22 -7.07
C PHE A 88 -12.99 -6.01 -8.00
N ILE A 89 -12.87 -6.21 -9.31
CA ILE A 89 -12.80 -5.10 -10.28
C ILE A 89 -14.07 -4.25 -10.21
N GLU A 90 -15.24 -4.88 -10.25
CA GLU A 90 -16.54 -4.20 -10.15
C GLU A 90 -16.68 -3.44 -8.83
N PHE A 91 -16.23 -4.04 -7.72
CA PHE A 91 -16.24 -3.38 -6.41
C PHE A 91 -15.28 -2.19 -6.32
N ALA A 92 -14.12 -2.25 -6.98
CA ALA A 92 -13.19 -1.12 -7.04
C ALA A 92 -13.78 0.07 -7.83
N GLU A 93 -14.55 -0.20 -8.88
CA GLU A 93 -15.21 0.84 -9.67
C GLU A 93 -16.44 1.42 -8.96
N SER A 94 -17.23 0.55 -8.32
CA SER A 94 -18.44 0.91 -7.57
C SER A 94 -18.57 0.04 -6.31
N PRO A 95 -18.17 0.53 -5.12
CA PRO A 95 -18.16 -0.26 -3.88
C PRO A 95 -19.57 -0.42 -3.28
N SER A 96 -20.44 -1.11 -4.02
CA SER A 96 -21.86 -1.34 -3.73
C SER A 96 -22.20 -2.82 -3.56
N ASN A 97 -21.32 -3.73 -3.97
CA ASN A 97 -21.50 -5.17 -3.77
C ASN A 97 -21.35 -5.52 -2.27
N GLU A 98 -22.47 -5.81 -1.61
CA GLU A 98 -22.54 -6.11 -0.17
C GLU A 98 -21.78 -7.40 0.21
N ILE A 99 -21.70 -8.37 -0.70
CA ILE A 99 -20.96 -9.63 -0.48
C ILE A 99 -19.45 -9.35 -0.46
N ILE A 100 -18.94 -8.55 -1.39
CA ILE A 100 -17.53 -8.15 -1.35
C ILE A 100 -17.27 -7.20 -0.18
N LEU A 101 -18.23 -6.34 0.18
CA LEU A 101 -18.10 -5.46 1.33
C LEU A 101 -18.02 -6.23 2.66
N SER A 102 -18.79 -7.31 2.82
CA SER A 102 -18.73 -8.15 4.03
C SER A 102 -17.35 -8.79 4.19
N LEU A 103 -16.70 -9.21 3.09
CA LEU A 103 -15.32 -9.71 3.13
C LEU A 103 -14.37 -8.74 3.84
N PHE A 104 -14.53 -7.42 3.67
CA PHE A 104 -13.70 -6.43 4.36
C PHE A 104 -14.20 -6.05 5.76
N ASN A 105 -15.45 -6.33 6.10
CA ASN A 105 -16.07 -5.94 7.36
C ASN A 105 -16.07 -7.03 8.43
N ASP A 106 -15.97 -8.29 8.03
CA ASP A 106 -15.94 -9.43 8.93
C ASP A 106 -14.66 -9.48 9.77
N ASN A 107 -14.74 -10.18 10.89
CA ASN A 107 -13.62 -10.49 11.77
C ASN A 107 -12.95 -11.79 11.31
N TYR A 108 -11.62 -11.84 11.40
CA TYR A 108 -10.84 -13.00 10.95
C TYR A 108 -9.83 -13.42 12.00
N GLY A 109 -9.85 -14.71 12.31
CA GLY A 109 -9.02 -15.34 13.31
C GLY A 109 -9.40 -14.98 14.74
N ILE A 110 -8.72 -15.64 15.66
CA ILE A 110 -8.91 -15.50 17.10
C ILE A 110 -7.59 -15.13 17.81
N LYS A 111 -7.73 -14.57 19.01
CA LYS A 111 -6.63 -14.35 19.96
C LYS A 111 -6.33 -15.66 20.73
N LYS A 112 -5.26 -15.64 21.53
CA LYS A 112 -4.86 -16.78 22.38
C LYS A 112 -5.92 -17.19 23.41
N ASP A 113 -6.73 -16.25 23.85
CA ASP A 113 -7.84 -16.44 24.80
C ASP A 113 -9.12 -16.95 24.12
N GLY A 114 -9.12 -17.11 22.80
CA GLY A 114 -10.27 -17.57 22.02
C GLY A 114 -11.22 -16.45 21.58
N GLU A 115 -11.00 -15.19 21.97
CA GLU A 115 -11.82 -14.07 21.48
C GLU A 115 -11.57 -13.82 19.99
N GLU A 116 -12.61 -13.38 19.28
CA GLU A 116 -12.47 -12.89 17.91
C GLU A 116 -11.41 -11.77 17.84
N TYR A 117 -10.59 -11.82 16.79
CA TYR A 117 -9.58 -10.79 16.60
C TYR A 117 -10.20 -9.51 16.01
N GLY A 118 -10.22 -9.38 14.68
CA GLY A 118 -10.72 -8.17 14.03
C GLY A 118 -10.55 -8.18 12.52
N LYS A 119 -10.89 -7.07 11.88
CA LYS A 119 -10.89 -6.94 10.41
C LYS A 119 -9.49 -7.09 9.79
N ALA A 120 -9.42 -7.66 8.59
CA ALA A 120 -8.18 -7.87 7.83
C ALA A 120 -8.11 -7.02 6.55
N ILE A 121 -8.71 -5.82 6.54
CA ILE A 121 -8.90 -4.95 5.35
C ILE A 121 -7.61 -4.81 4.52
N SER A 122 -6.47 -4.60 5.19
CA SER A 122 -5.20 -4.38 4.50
C SER A 122 -4.70 -5.61 3.75
N LEU A 123 -4.81 -6.81 4.32
CA LEU A 123 -4.42 -8.04 3.64
C LEU A 123 -5.37 -8.35 2.48
N ILE A 124 -6.68 -8.23 2.72
CA ILE A 124 -7.71 -8.53 1.72
C ILE A 124 -7.60 -7.58 0.52
N SER A 125 -7.34 -6.29 0.76
CA SER A 125 -7.14 -5.32 -0.34
C SER A 125 -5.87 -5.60 -1.14
N LYS A 126 -4.81 -6.10 -0.49
CA LYS A 126 -3.59 -6.54 -1.19
C LYS A 126 -3.84 -7.81 -2.00
N TYR A 127 -4.61 -8.76 -1.46
CA TYR A 127 -5.07 -9.93 -2.21
C TYR A 127 -5.84 -9.50 -3.47
N ALA A 128 -6.83 -8.61 -3.31
CA ALA A 128 -7.60 -8.07 -4.42
C ALA A 128 -6.72 -7.32 -5.44
N TYR A 129 -5.73 -6.54 -4.98
CA TYR A 129 -4.76 -5.87 -5.83
C TYR A 129 -3.99 -6.86 -6.71
N PHE A 130 -3.46 -7.96 -6.16
CA PHE A 130 -2.77 -8.97 -6.99
C PHE A 130 -3.74 -9.81 -7.84
N GLN A 131 -4.90 -10.20 -7.29
CA GLN A 131 -5.94 -10.98 -7.97
C GLN A 131 -6.45 -10.29 -9.24
N THR A 132 -6.50 -8.95 -9.23
CA THR A 132 -7.00 -8.12 -10.34
C THR A 132 -5.89 -7.58 -11.24
N ASN A 133 -4.66 -8.10 -11.10
CA ASN A 133 -3.47 -7.58 -11.79
C ASN A 133 -3.35 -6.05 -11.64
N PHE A 134 -3.42 -5.61 -10.38
CA PHE A 134 -3.22 -4.24 -9.89
C PHE A 134 -4.35 -3.26 -10.19
N LYS A 135 -5.56 -3.77 -10.47
CA LYS A 135 -6.77 -2.97 -10.74
C LYS A 135 -7.65 -2.73 -9.52
N PHE A 136 -7.10 -2.88 -8.31
CA PHE A 136 -7.82 -2.65 -7.05
C PHE A 136 -6.93 -1.85 -6.10
N PRO A 137 -7.39 -0.77 -5.46
CA PRO A 137 -6.53 0.05 -4.61
C PRO A 137 -6.15 -0.65 -3.31
N ILE A 138 -4.89 -0.51 -2.88
CA ILE A 138 -4.44 -1.09 -1.61
C ILE A 138 -4.91 -0.22 -0.44
N TYR A 139 -5.64 -0.83 0.49
CA TYR A 139 -5.98 -0.23 1.77
C TYR A 139 -4.77 -0.35 2.70
N ASP A 140 -3.94 0.69 2.74
CA ASP A 140 -2.74 0.76 3.57
C ASP A 140 -2.76 1.96 4.52
N ASN A 141 -2.17 1.80 5.71
CA ASN A 141 -2.12 2.88 6.68
C ASN A 141 -1.33 4.10 6.17
N LEU A 142 -0.23 3.89 5.45
CA LEU A 142 0.56 4.96 4.86
C LEU A 142 -0.25 5.72 3.81
N ALA A 143 -0.88 4.97 2.91
CA ALA A 143 -1.69 5.56 1.84
C ALA A 143 -2.84 6.41 2.42
N ARG A 144 -3.55 5.89 3.44
CA ARG A 144 -4.63 6.64 4.12
C ARG A 144 -4.16 7.89 4.86
N LYS A 145 -2.94 7.89 5.41
CA LYS A 145 -2.36 9.10 6.04
C LYS A 145 -2.00 10.16 4.99
N VAL A 146 -1.51 9.74 3.83
CA VAL A 146 -1.02 10.63 2.78
C VAL A 146 -2.17 11.20 1.94
N LEU A 147 -3.16 10.38 1.60
CA LEU A 147 -4.22 10.74 0.66
C LEU A 147 -4.90 12.09 1.01
N PRO A 148 -5.40 12.32 2.24
CA PRO A 148 -5.96 13.61 2.65
C PRO A 148 -5.04 14.81 2.41
N LYS A 149 -3.73 14.62 2.55
CA LYS A 149 -2.75 15.70 2.45
C LYS A 149 -2.46 16.08 1.01
N ILE A 150 -2.42 15.09 0.10
CA ILE A 150 -2.35 15.37 -1.34
C ILE A 150 -3.63 16.05 -1.82
N PHE A 151 -4.80 15.60 -1.33
CA PHE A 151 -6.07 16.29 -1.59
C PHE A 151 -6.03 17.76 -1.18
N LYS A 152 -5.54 18.06 0.03
CA LYS A 152 -5.40 19.45 0.49
C LYS A 152 -4.48 20.29 -0.41
N LEU A 153 -3.43 19.67 -0.98
CA LEU A 153 -2.45 20.36 -1.81
C LEU A 153 -2.94 20.60 -3.25
N TYR A 154 -3.63 19.64 -3.85
CA TYR A 154 -3.99 19.67 -5.28
C TYR A 154 -5.49 19.89 -5.55
N PHE A 155 -6.37 19.60 -4.59
CA PHE A 155 -7.82 19.58 -4.75
C PHE A 155 -8.51 20.37 -3.63
N THR A 156 -8.35 21.70 -3.65
CA THR A 156 -8.83 22.61 -2.60
C THR A 156 -10.32 22.53 -2.30
N ASN A 157 -11.13 22.07 -3.27
CA ASN A 157 -12.58 21.95 -3.14
C ASN A 157 -13.05 20.61 -2.55
N VAL A 158 -12.16 19.63 -2.35
CA VAL A 158 -12.50 18.30 -1.83
C VAL A 158 -11.89 18.10 -0.46
N LYS A 159 -12.73 17.99 0.57
CA LYS A 159 -12.29 17.75 1.95
C LYS A 159 -12.41 16.26 2.27
N ILE A 160 -11.28 15.57 2.29
CA ILE A 160 -11.16 14.20 2.78
C ILE A 160 -10.31 14.22 4.05
N THR A 161 -10.70 13.44 5.05
CA THR A 161 -9.95 13.24 6.30
C THR A 161 -9.61 11.76 6.47
N MET A 162 -8.67 11.44 7.35
CA MET A 162 -8.36 10.04 7.63
C MET A 162 -9.55 9.28 8.23
N LYS A 163 -10.34 9.95 9.09
CA LYS A 163 -11.57 9.39 9.68
C LYS A 163 -12.64 9.13 8.63
N SER A 164 -12.78 10.00 7.62
CA SER A 164 -13.79 9.80 6.58
C SER A 164 -13.51 8.58 5.68
N ILE A 165 -12.27 8.11 5.60
CA ILE A 165 -11.83 6.96 4.79
C ILE A 165 -11.47 5.72 5.63
N GLU A 166 -12.04 5.62 6.84
CA GLU A 166 -11.73 4.53 7.76
C GLU A 166 -12.23 3.16 7.28
N ASN A 167 -13.37 3.10 6.58
CA ASN A 167 -13.84 1.84 5.97
C ASN A 167 -13.39 1.73 4.51
N ILE A 168 -13.38 0.50 3.98
CA ILE A 168 -12.92 0.21 2.61
C ILE A 168 -13.75 0.93 1.55
N LYS A 169 -15.07 1.02 1.73
CA LYS A 169 -16.00 1.64 0.78
C LYS A 169 -15.68 3.12 0.60
N ASN A 170 -15.54 3.83 1.71
CA ASN A 170 -15.18 5.25 1.69
C ASN A 170 -13.76 5.47 1.17
N TYR A 171 -12.82 4.56 1.48
CA TYR A 171 -11.48 4.63 0.92
C TYR A 171 -11.48 4.48 -0.61
N ILE A 172 -12.16 3.47 -1.15
CA ILE A 172 -12.29 3.27 -2.61
C ILE A 172 -12.96 4.48 -3.25
N ASN A 173 -14.05 4.99 -2.67
CA ASN A 173 -14.69 6.22 -3.17
C ASN A 173 -13.72 7.41 -3.20
N ALA A 174 -12.90 7.59 -2.17
CA ALA A 174 -11.89 8.65 -2.13
C ALA A 174 -10.80 8.45 -3.21
N ILE A 175 -10.37 7.22 -3.46
CA ILE A 175 -9.43 6.90 -4.55
C ILE A 175 -10.09 7.16 -5.92
N ASN A 176 -11.37 6.84 -6.10
CA ASN A 176 -12.07 7.10 -7.37
C ASN A 176 -12.24 8.60 -7.63
N ILE A 177 -12.52 9.39 -6.58
CA ILE A 177 -12.49 10.85 -6.68
C ILE A 177 -11.08 11.33 -7.06
N PHE A 178 -10.04 10.79 -6.41
CA PHE A 178 -8.65 11.14 -6.71
C PHE A 178 -8.30 10.85 -8.17
N LYS A 179 -8.65 9.65 -8.65
CA LYS A 179 -8.46 9.17 -10.02
C LYS A 179 -9.07 10.13 -11.05
N SER A 180 -10.34 10.52 -10.83
CA SER A 180 -11.06 11.45 -11.70
C SER A 180 -10.48 12.87 -11.72
N ASN A 181 -9.96 13.36 -10.59
CA ASN A 181 -9.41 14.71 -10.49
C ASN A 181 -7.92 14.82 -10.88
N SER A 182 -7.16 13.74 -10.77
CA SER A 182 -5.69 13.73 -10.99
C SER A 182 -5.25 13.36 -12.40
N ARG A 183 -6.17 12.91 -13.26
CA ARG A 183 -5.88 12.27 -14.57
C ARG A 183 -5.07 10.97 -14.49
N ILE A 184 -4.86 10.42 -13.29
CA ILE A 184 -4.16 9.15 -13.09
C ILE A 184 -5.17 8.01 -13.15
N ASN A 185 -5.45 7.48 -14.34
CA ASN A 185 -6.41 6.37 -14.54
C ASN A 185 -5.81 4.97 -14.25
N ASP A 186 -5.07 4.82 -13.15
CA ASP A 186 -4.33 3.59 -12.83
C ASP A 186 -4.16 3.45 -11.30
N TYR A 187 -4.81 2.44 -10.70
CA TYR A 187 -4.72 2.20 -9.26
C TYR A 187 -3.30 1.88 -8.80
N ASN A 188 -2.52 1.14 -9.59
CA ASN A 188 -1.13 0.84 -9.29
C ASN A 188 -0.29 2.12 -9.17
N LYS A 189 -0.47 3.07 -10.10
CA LYS A 189 0.24 4.36 -10.03
C LYS A 189 -0.18 5.18 -8.81
N ILE A 190 -1.46 5.18 -8.47
CA ILE A 190 -1.96 5.87 -7.28
C ILE A 190 -1.37 5.24 -6.01
N ASP A 191 -1.39 3.92 -5.89
CA ASP A 191 -0.82 3.19 -4.75
C ASP A 191 0.70 3.45 -4.62
N ASN A 192 1.43 3.41 -5.75
CA ASN A 192 2.87 3.73 -5.79
C ASN A 192 3.15 5.15 -5.28
N LEU A 193 2.38 6.15 -5.76
CA LEU A 193 2.50 7.54 -5.33
C LEU A 193 2.24 7.70 -3.83
N LEU A 194 1.11 7.19 -3.34
CA LEU A 194 0.68 7.32 -1.95
C LEU A 194 1.63 6.61 -0.99
N TRP A 195 2.04 5.39 -1.35
CA TRP A 195 2.90 4.57 -0.52
C TRP A 195 4.33 5.11 -0.45
N LEU A 196 4.93 5.48 -1.59
CA LEU A 196 6.28 6.07 -1.62
C LEU A 196 6.33 7.38 -0.82
N THR A 197 5.32 8.22 -1.00
CA THR A 197 5.17 9.46 -0.20
C THR A 197 5.13 9.13 1.29
N GLY A 198 4.35 8.13 1.70
CA GLY A 198 4.24 7.72 3.09
C GLY A 198 5.56 7.19 3.66
N LYS A 199 6.27 6.37 2.89
CA LYS A 199 7.57 5.81 3.28
C LYS A 199 8.64 6.87 3.49
N ILE A 200 8.76 7.82 2.56
CA ILE A 200 9.72 8.93 2.69
C ILE A 200 9.38 9.79 3.90
N ARG A 201 8.10 10.11 4.13
CA ARG A 201 7.67 10.89 5.30
C ARG A 201 7.92 10.19 6.62
N GLU A 202 7.81 8.87 6.68
CA GLU A 202 8.10 8.10 7.88
C GLU A 202 9.59 7.79 8.06
N GLY A 203 10.43 8.28 7.15
CA GLY A 203 11.85 8.06 7.27
C GLY A 203 12.27 6.63 6.93
N ASN A 204 11.66 6.01 5.92
CA ASN A 204 12.00 4.64 5.53
C ASN A 204 12.36 4.55 4.04
N LEU A 205 13.67 4.49 3.76
CA LEU A 205 14.21 4.37 2.40
C LEU A 205 14.69 2.95 2.04
N SER A 206 14.55 1.98 2.96
CA SER A 206 15.10 0.62 2.80
C SER A 206 14.54 -0.16 1.61
N LEU A 207 13.38 0.27 1.08
CA LEU A 207 12.69 -0.38 -0.03
C LEU A 207 12.98 0.28 -1.39
N ILE A 208 13.61 1.47 -1.38
CA ILE A 208 13.92 2.24 -2.60
C ILE A 208 15.41 2.50 -2.81
N LEU A 209 16.26 2.04 -1.88
CA LEU A 209 17.71 2.01 -2.03
C LEU A 209 18.17 0.55 -2.13
N LYS A 210 19.26 0.31 -2.87
CA LYS A 210 19.98 -0.96 -2.80
C LYS A 210 20.63 -1.10 -1.43
N LYS A 211 20.98 -2.33 -1.05
CA LYS A 211 21.58 -2.62 0.27
C LYS A 211 22.80 -1.76 0.54
N ASP A 212 23.74 -1.68 -0.40
CA ASP A 212 25.00 -0.95 -0.23
C ASP A 212 24.74 0.57 -0.15
N GLU A 213 23.86 1.09 -1.01
CA GLU A 213 23.42 2.50 -0.97
C GLU A 213 22.76 2.86 0.38
N TYR A 214 21.95 1.95 0.93
CA TYR A 214 21.31 2.13 2.23
C TYR A 214 22.34 2.11 3.37
N ILE A 215 23.32 1.22 3.33
CA ILE A 215 24.41 1.16 4.32
C ILE A 215 25.23 2.45 4.28
N ASP A 216 25.62 2.91 3.09
CA ASP A 216 26.35 4.18 2.91
C ASP A 216 25.55 5.37 3.43
N PHE A 217 24.25 5.41 3.13
CA PHE A 217 23.34 6.43 3.63
C PHE A 217 23.29 6.44 5.17
N VAL A 218 23.10 5.29 5.80
CA VAL A 218 23.06 5.17 7.28
C VAL A 218 24.40 5.56 7.91
N ASN A 219 25.52 5.13 7.32
CA ASN A 219 26.86 5.48 7.82
C ASN A 219 27.10 6.99 7.75
N THR A 220 26.64 7.63 6.67
CA THR A 220 26.71 9.09 6.51
C THR A 220 25.83 9.82 7.52
N LEU A 221 24.64 9.31 7.82
CA LEU A 221 23.78 9.87 8.87
C LEU A 221 24.43 9.79 10.25
N LYS A 222 25.10 8.66 10.57
CA LYS A 222 25.84 8.46 11.82
C LYS A 222 27.02 9.41 11.93
N SER A 223 27.85 9.52 10.88
CA SER A 223 29.03 10.40 10.90
C SER A 223 28.67 11.87 11.05
N LYS A 224 27.54 12.29 10.47
CA LYS A 224 26.99 13.66 10.61
C LYS A 224 26.26 13.88 11.94
N LYS A 225 26.21 12.90 12.86
CA LYS A 225 25.48 12.95 14.14
C LYS A 225 24.01 13.36 14.00
N ILE A 226 23.39 13.03 12.86
CA ILE A 226 22.00 13.40 12.57
C ILE A 226 21.04 12.64 13.51
N PHE A 227 21.41 11.42 13.93
CA PHE A 227 20.64 10.63 14.91
C PHE A 227 20.78 11.12 16.37
N GLU A 228 21.84 11.84 16.72
CA GLU A 228 22.18 12.16 18.12
C GLU A 228 21.55 13.49 18.60
N LYS A 229 21.05 14.34 17.71
CA LYS A 229 20.62 15.71 18.04
C LYS A 229 19.12 15.97 18.05
N GLU A 230 18.27 15.00 17.71
CA GLU A 230 16.82 15.24 17.62
C GLU A 230 16.03 14.19 18.41
N GLU A 231 15.47 14.60 19.55
CA GLU A 231 14.13 14.14 19.91
C GLU A 231 13.24 14.54 18.72
N ILE A 232 13.02 13.60 17.80
CA ILE A 232 12.20 13.82 16.61
C ILE A 232 10.79 14.12 17.11
N ASN A 233 10.50 15.41 17.26
CA ASN A 233 9.17 15.88 17.59
C ASN A 233 8.28 15.44 16.43
N LYS A 234 7.23 14.65 16.73
CA LYS A 234 6.44 13.93 15.71
C LYS A 234 5.83 14.84 14.64
N ASP A 235 5.77 16.14 14.91
CA ASP A 235 5.17 17.17 14.08
C ASP A 235 6.09 17.80 13.04
N ASP A 236 7.43 17.68 13.14
CA ASP A 236 8.37 18.27 12.16
C ASP A 236 9.14 17.22 11.33
N LYS A 237 8.40 16.28 10.73
CA LYS A 237 8.98 15.28 9.80
C LYS A 237 9.48 15.91 8.49
N SER A 238 9.09 17.16 8.19
CA SER A 238 9.50 17.92 7.01
C SER A 238 10.98 18.27 7.01
N SER A 239 11.53 18.73 8.15
CA SER A 239 12.95 19.05 8.30
C SER A 239 13.84 17.80 8.25
N PHE A 240 13.31 16.64 8.61
CA PHE A 240 14.01 15.37 8.49
C PHE A 240 14.18 14.91 7.03
N VAL A 241 13.12 15.05 6.21
CA VAL A 241 13.19 14.78 4.75
C VAL A 241 14.16 15.76 4.07
N LEU A 242 14.34 16.98 4.60
CA LEU A 242 15.33 17.98 4.15
C LEU A 242 16.76 17.46 4.19
N LYS A 243 17.18 16.91 5.33
CA LYS A 243 18.55 16.40 5.52
C LYS A 243 18.89 15.18 4.67
N TRP A 244 17.89 14.52 4.11
CA TRP A 244 18.05 13.24 3.42
C TRP A 244 18.34 13.37 1.94
N SER A 245 17.73 14.34 1.23
CA SER A 245 17.99 14.53 -0.21
C SER A 245 19.46 14.72 -0.48
N ASP A 246 20.14 15.47 0.38
CA ASP A 246 21.53 15.89 0.18
C ASP A 246 22.50 14.72 0.37
N LEU A 247 22.01 13.57 0.84
CA LEU A 247 22.77 12.34 1.04
C LEU A 247 22.45 11.29 -0.02
N LEU A 248 21.43 11.53 -0.85
CA LEU A 248 21.02 10.63 -1.90
C LEU A 248 21.80 10.95 -3.18
N LYS A 249 21.99 9.92 -4.02
CA LYS A 249 22.68 10.04 -5.31
C LYS A 249 21.73 9.96 -6.50
N ASP A 250 20.57 9.33 -6.32
CA ASP A 250 19.57 9.13 -7.36
C ASP A 250 18.71 10.39 -7.50
N GLU A 251 18.86 11.11 -8.62
CA GLU A 251 18.14 12.35 -8.93
C GLU A 251 16.62 12.19 -8.87
N LYS A 252 16.10 11.02 -9.27
CA LYS A 252 14.64 10.76 -9.22
C LYS A 252 14.16 10.73 -7.77
N ILE A 253 14.92 10.07 -6.89
CA ILE A 253 14.57 9.98 -5.47
C ILE A 253 14.70 11.37 -4.82
N ILE A 254 15.76 12.12 -5.14
CA ILE A 254 15.96 13.50 -4.67
C ILE A 254 14.74 14.37 -5.04
N GLU A 255 14.38 14.39 -6.32
CA GLU A 255 13.25 15.17 -6.80
C GLU A 255 11.93 14.74 -6.14
N PHE A 256 11.72 13.43 -5.97
CA PHE A 256 10.52 12.95 -5.30
C PHE A 256 10.51 13.32 -3.80
N CYS A 257 11.67 13.32 -3.13
CA CYS A 257 11.77 13.84 -1.76
C CYS A 257 11.40 15.32 -1.67
N GLU A 258 11.78 16.15 -2.64
CA GLU A 258 11.38 17.56 -2.71
C GLU A 258 9.87 17.72 -2.87
N PHE A 259 9.25 16.90 -3.71
CA PHE A 259 7.78 16.84 -3.80
C PHE A 259 7.15 16.51 -2.45
N VAL A 260 7.65 15.48 -1.77
CA VAL A 260 7.11 15.03 -0.47
C VAL A 260 7.20 16.13 0.59
N ARG A 261 8.23 17.00 0.56
CA ARG A 261 8.36 18.15 1.48
C ARG A 261 7.21 19.15 1.37
N ASN A 262 6.67 19.32 0.16
CA ASN A 262 5.59 20.27 -0.08
C ASN A 262 4.23 19.76 0.44
N ILE A 263 4.14 18.49 0.86
CA ILE A 263 2.92 17.89 1.39
C ILE A 263 2.89 18.08 2.92
N LYS A 264 2.17 19.08 3.41
CA LYS A 264 2.00 19.35 4.84
C LYS A 264 1.03 18.35 5.50
#